data_AF-A0AAV4D031-F1
#
_entry.id   AF-A0AAV4D031-F1
#
_cell.length_a   1.000
_cell.length_b   1.000
_cell.length_c   1.000
_cell.angle_alpha   90.00
_cell.angle_beta   90.00
_cell.angle_gamma   90.00
#
_symmetry.space_group_name_H-M   'P 1'
#
loop_
_entity.id
_entity.type
_entity.pdbx_description
1 polymer ?
#
loop_
_entity_poly.entity_id
_entity_poly.type
_entity_poly.pdbx_seq_one_letter_code
_entity_poly.pdbx_strand_id
1 'polypeptide(L)'
;MVDMLQRTLQTSRAYIAVAAVNNHTLAVGCVYAAAGIDLIDLGGQVLRQICSSVWPNRMDITEDGGLLCSTIDNKIARVKVDTGTIVFNKSGLSSL
;
A
#
# COMPACT_ATOMS: atom_id res chain seq x y z
N MET A 1 -4.06 13.84 -27.63
CA MET A 1 -3.34 12.56 -27.54
C MET A 1 -2.93 12.41 -26.09
N VAL A 2 -3.59 11.55 -25.31
CA VAL A 2 -3.14 11.26 -23.95
C VAL A 2 -2.07 10.18 -24.12
N ASP A 3 -0.80 10.55 -23.91
CA ASP A 3 0.29 9.57 -23.85
C ASP A 3 0.00 8.65 -22.67
N MET A 4 -0.51 7.46 -22.98
CA MET A 4 -0.78 6.44 -21.99
C MET A 4 0.56 5.81 -21.61
N LEU A 5 1.18 6.31 -20.54
CA LEU A 5 2.36 5.72 -19.92
C LEU A 5 1.97 4.38 -19.29
N GLN A 6 1.96 3.32 -20.09
CA GLN A 6 1.76 1.96 -19.60
C GLN A 6 3.10 1.42 -19.08
N ARG A 7 3.42 1.72 -17.82
CA ARG A 7 4.47 1.02 -17.07
C ARG A 7 3.81 0.02 -16.12
N THR A 8 4.02 -1.26 -16.38
CA THR A 8 3.61 -2.33 -15.46
C THR A 8 4.59 -2.41 -14.30
N LEU A 9 4.07 -2.47 -13.08
CA LEU A 9 4.85 -2.69 -11.87
C LEU A 9 5.00 -4.19 -11.62
N GLN A 10 6.23 -4.71 -11.60
CA GLN A 10 6.47 -6.09 -11.19
C GLN A 10 6.49 -6.16 -9.65
N THR A 11 5.71 -7.06 -9.06
CA THR A 11 5.66 -7.24 -7.61
C THR A 11 6.07 -8.66 -7.22
N SER A 12 6.62 -8.81 -6.01
CA SER A 12 7.00 -10.12 -5.46
C SER A 12 5.81 -10.94 -4.96
N ARG A 13 4.62 -10.33 -4.89
CA ARG A 13 3.38 -10.92 -4.39
C ARG A 13 2.22 -10.55 -5.30
N ALA A 14 1.18 -11.38 -5.30
CA ALA A 14 -0.08 -11.10 -5.98
C ALA A 14 -0.91 -10.12 -5.14
N TYR A 15 -1.24 -8.96 -5.73
CA TYR A 15 -2.08 -7.94 -5.11
C TYR A 15 -3.41 -7.83 -5.85
N ILE A 16 -4.51 -7.67 -5.11
CA ILE A 16 -5.88 -7.62 -5.67
C ILE A 16 -6.54 -6.27 -5.53
N ALA A 17 -6.04 -5.44 -4.63
CA ALA A 17 -6.53 -4.09 -4.42
C ALA A 17 -5.34 -3.14 -4.32
N VAL A 18 -5.48 -1.95 -4.88
CA VAL A 18 -4.42 -0.92 -4.89
C VAL A 18 -5.08 0.43 -4.63
N ALA A 19 -4.49 1.23 -3.75
CA ALA A 19 -4.86 2.62 -3.54
C ALA A 19 -3.59 3.48 -3.47
N ALA A 20 -3.59 4.64 -4.13
CA ALA A 20 -2.48 5.58 -4.04
C ALA A 20 -2.55 6.31 -2.68
N VAL A 21 -1.54 6.11 -1.83
CA VAL A 21 -1.46 6.78 -0.53
C VAL A 21 -0.88 8.18 -0.68
N ASN A 22 0.09 8.33 -1.59
CA ASN A 22 0.67 9.59 -2.02
C ASN A 22 1.39 9.39 -3.38
N ASN A 23 2.11 10.40 -3.84
CA ASN A 23 2.80 10.40 -5.15
C ASN A 23 3.96 9.39 -5.27
N HIS A 24 4.35 8.70 -4.19
CA HIS A 24 5.49 7.78 -4.15
C HIS A 24 5.15 6.42 -3.52
N THR A 25 3.95 6.26 -2.95
CA THR A 25 3.59 5.09 -2.15
C THR A 25 2.20 4.60 -2.49
N LEU A 26 2.08 3.29 -2.67
CA LEU A 26 0.82 2.59 -2.89
C LEU A 26 0.52 1.72 -1.67
N ALA A 27 -0.74 1.68 -1.26
CA ALA A 27 -1.25 0.62 -0.40
C ALA A 27 -1.76 -0.52 -1.28
N VAL A 28 -1.34 -1.74 -0.99
CA VAL A 28 -1.69 -2.93 -1.76
C VAL A 28 -2.24 -4.03 -0.87
N GLY A 29 -3.38 -4.57 -1.27
CA GLY A 29 -4.04 -5.68 -0.63
C GLY A 29 -3.48 -7.00 -1.12
N CYS A 30 -2.85 -7.77 -0.23
CA CYS A 30 -2.27 -9.07 -0.56
C CYS A 30 -3.25 -10.21 -0.23
N VAL A 31 -3.21 -11.28 -1.02
CA VAL A 31 -4.02 -12.48 -0.81
C VAL A 31 -3.14 -13.68 -0.47
N TYR A 32 -3.76 -14.66 0.20
CA TYR A 32 -3.26 -16.01 0.45
C TYR A 32 -2.13 -16.13 1.50
N ALA A 33 -0.89 -15.78 1.18
CA ALA A 33 0.26 -16.13 2.03
C ALA A 33 0.64 -15.06 3.07
N ALA A 34 0.22 -13.82 2.86
CA ALA A 34 0.48 -12.68 3.74
C ALA A 34 -0.71 -11.72 3.69
N ALA A 35 -1.89 -12.26 3.99
CA ALA A 35 -3.13 -11.52 3.86
C ALA A 35 -3.10 -10.27 4.73
N GLY A 36 -3.51 -9.14 4.16
CA GLY A 36 -3.23 -7.84 4.76
C GLY A 36 -3.08 -6.71 3.75
N ILE A 37 -2.61 -5.58 4.25
CA ILE A 37 -2.32 -4.37 3.48
C ILE A 37 -0.85 -4.02 3.70
N ASP A 38 -0.10 -4.04 2.61
CA ASP A 38 1.29 -3.61 2.55
C ASP A 38 1.36 -2.21 1.94
N LEU A 39 2.35 -1.41 2.34
CA LEU A 39 2.77 -0.22 1.63
C LEU A 39 3.95 -0.59 0.75
N ILE A 40 3.87 -0.25 -0.54
CA ILE A 40 4.94 -0.43 -1.50
C ILE A 40 5.33 0.91 -2.14
N ASP A 41 6.56 1.01 -2.63
CA ASP A 41 6.96 2.12 -3.49
C ASP A 41 6.54 1.89 -4.96
N LEU A 42 6.77 2.90 -5.80
CA LEU A 42 6.54 2.82 -7.25
C LEU A 42 7.56 1.93 -8.00
N GLY A 43 8.52 1.32 -7.29
CA GLY A 43 9.41 0.27 -7.79
C GLY A 43 8.91 -1.15 -7.48
N GLY A 44 7.85 -1.28 -6.68
CA GLY A 44 7.29 -2.58 -6.27
C GLY A 44 7.93 -3.14 -5.01
N GLN A 45 8.79 -2.38 -4.32
CA GLN A 45 9.41 -2.79 -3.07
C GLN A 45 8.43 -2.59 -1.91
N VAL A 46 8.30 -3.62 -1.06
CA VAL A 46 7.54 -3.51 0.20
C VAL A 46 8.30 -2.64 1.19
N LEU A 47 7.67 -1.54 1.60
CA LEU A 47 8.18 -0.61 2.60
C LEU A 47 7.81 -1.08 4.02
N ARG A 48 6.55 -1.46 4.24
CA ARG A 48 6.04 -2.01 5.51
C ARG A 48 4.66 -2.64 5.35
N GLN A 49 4.28 -3.51 6.27
CA GLN A 49 2.88 -3.94 6.44
C GLN A 49 2.16 -3.02 7.42
N ILE A 50 0.95 -2.56 7.08
CA ILE A 50 0.13 -1.68 7.93
C ILE A 50 -1.09 -2.37 8.53
N CYS A 51 -1.50 -3.50 7.96
CA CYS A 51 -2.57 -4.33 8.51
C CYS A 51 -2.38 -5.79 8.09
N SER A 52 -2.55 -6.74 9.00
CA SER A 52 -2.46 -8.19 8.71
C SER A 52 -3.80 -8.93 8.82
N SER A 53 -4.85 -8.25 9.28
CA SER A 53 -6.16 -8.85 9.54
C SER A 53 -7.25 -8.43 8.56
N VAL A 54 -7.00 -7.40 7.74
CA VAL A 54 -7.94 -6.91 6.72
C VAL A 54 -7.55 -7.48 5.37
N TRP A 55 -8.50 -8.16 4.73
CA TRP A 55 -8.31 -8.80 3.42
C TRP A 55 -9.14 -8.03 2.39
N PRO A 56 -8.60 -6.94 1.83
CA PRO A 56 -9.38 -6.07 0.96
C PRO A 56 -9.54 -6.67 -0.43
N ASN A 57 -10.76 -6.64 -0.95
CA ASN A 57 -11.06 -6.87 -2.36
C ASN A 57 -11.03 -5.55 -3.16
N ARG A 58 -11.36 -4.43 -2.51
CA ARG A 58 -11.23 -3.08 -3.06
C ARG A 58 -10.73 -2.13 -1.98
N MET A 59 -9.98 -1.12 -2.40
CA MET A 59 -9.49 -0.07 -1.51
C MET A 59 -9.62 1.30 -2.16
N ASP A 60 -9.86 2.29 -1.33
CA ASP A 60 -9.77 3.70 -1.70
C ASP A 60 -9.14 4.50 -0.54
N ILE A 61 -8.55 5.65 -0.85
CA ILE A 61 -7.99 6.56 0.16
C ILE A 61 -9.02 7.64 0.48
N THR A 62 -9.29 7.87 1.76
CA THR A 62 -10.13 8.96 2.24
C THR A 62 -9.32 10.25 2.33
N GLU A 63 -9.99 11.41 2.27
CA GLU A 63 -9.33 12.72 2.28
C GLU A 63 -8.44 12.95 3.51
N ASP A 64 -8.78 12.34 4.64
CA ASP A 64 -8.01 12.41 5.88
C ASP A 64 -6.90 11.33 5.99
N GLY A 65 -6.59 10.64 4.91
CA GLY A 65 -5.49 9.67 4.83
C GLY A 65 -5.79 8.28 5.40
N GLY A 66 -7.07 7.96 5.63
CA GLY A 66 -7.50 6.59 5.93
C GLY A 66 -7.66 5.75 4.64
N LEU A 67 -7.48 4.45 4.74
CA LEU A 67 -7.89 3.52 3.70
C LEU A 67 -9.28 2.99 4.02
N LEU A 68 -10.21 3.15 3.09
CA LEU A 68 -11.50 2.49 3.12
C LEU A 68 -11.41 1.20 2.31
N CYS A 69 -11.74 0.08 2.92
CA CYS A 69 -11.57 -1.24 2.35
C CYS A 69 -12.90 -1.97 2.30
N SER A 70 -13.32 -2.42 1.12
CA SER A 70 -14.31 -3.49 1.00
C SER A 70 -13.57 -4.81 1.06
N THR A 71 -13.86 -5.64 2.04
CA THR A 71 -13.17 -6.91 2.26
C THR A 71 -13.80 -8.05 1.47
N ILE A 72 -13.06 -9.16 1.33
CA ILE A 72 -13.56 -10.37 0.66
C ILE A 72 -14.75 -11.02 1.39
N ASP A 73 -14.91 -10.76 2.68
CA ASP A 73 -16.02 -11.26 3.52
C ASP A 73 -17.18 -10.25 3.61
N ASN A 74 -17.28 -9.33 2.64
CA ASN A 74 -18.35 -8.34 2.50
C ASN A 74 -18.47 -7.37 3.69
N LYS A 75 -17.37 -7.06 4.36
CA LYS A 75 -17.31 -6.02 5.40
C LYS A 75 -16.66 -4.76 4.85
N ILE A 76 -16.96 -3.64 5.51
CA ILE A 76 -16.26 -2.38 5.29
C ILE A 76 -15.31 -2.18 6.47
N ALA A 77 -14.01 -2.11 6.18
CA ALA A 77 -12.98 -1.80 7.14
C ALA A 77 -12.37 -0.44 6.83
N ARG A 78 -11.92 0.25 7.87
CA ARG A 78 -11.15 1.49 7.73
C ARG A 78 -9.80 1.30 8.41
N VAL A 79 -8.72 1.51 7.68
CA VAL A 79 -7.35 1.35 8.17
C VAL A 79 -6.66 2.70 8.13
N LYS A 80 -6.16 3.18 9.27
CA LYS A 80 -5.42 4.44 9.31
C LYS A 80 -4.06 4.25 8.64
N VAL A 81 -3.70 5.13 7.71
CA VAL A 81 -2.34 5.16 7.14
C VAL A 81 -1.59 6.31 7.79
N ASP A 82 -0.78 6.03 8.81
CA ASP A 82 0.12 7.03 9.37
C ASP A 82 1.28 7.27 8.38
N THR A 83 1.08 8.16 7.42
CA THR A 83 2.10 8.63 6.46
C THR A 83 3.14 9.56 7.10
N GLY A 84 2.93 9.93 8.38
CA GLY A 84 3.68 10.95 9.11
C GLY A 84 5.01 10.51 9.72
N THR A 85 5.59 9.36 9.35
CA THR A 85 6.94 9.00 9.83
C THR A 85 7.79 8.60 8.65
N ILE A 86 8.62 9.55 8.21
CA ILE A 86 9.82 9.24 7.42
C ILE A 86 10.58 8.18 8.23
N VAL A 87 10.55 6.93 7.78
CA VAL A 87 11.43 5.91 8.33
C VAL A 87 12.82 6.24 7.81
N PHE A 88 13.58 7.02 8.59
CA PHE A 88 15.02 7.13 8.35
C PHE A 88 15.60 5.73 8.48
N ASN A 89 15.96 5.12 7.35
CA ASN A 89 16.74 3.90 7.36
C ASN A 89 18.07 4.23 8.05
N LYS A 90 18.38 3.53 9.14
CA LYS A 90 19.59 3.69 9.95
C LYS A 90 20.89 3.53 9.14
N SER A 91 20.83 3.03 7.90
CA SER A 91 21.95 2.97 6.96
C SER A 91 22.45 4.34 6.46
N GLY A 92 21.70 5.43 6.66
CA GLY A 92 22.10 6.79 6.25
C GLY A 92 22.82 7.62 7.32
N LEU A 93 23.05 7.09 8.53
CA LEU A 93 23.65 7.82 9.66
C LEU A 93 25.09 7.42 9.99
N SER A 94 25.80 6.76 9.07
CA SER A 94 27.25 6.60 9.23
C SER A 94 27.97 7.82 8.65
N SER A 95 28.61 8.59 9.54
CA SER A 95 29.48 9.76 9.35
C SER A 95 28.82 11.14 9.50
N LEU A 96 28.64 11.54 10.76
CA LEU A 96 29.01 12.86 11.28
C LEU A 96 29.63 12.65 12.66
#